data_AF-A0A1E4SA19-F1
#
_entry.id   AF-A0A1E4SA19-F1
#
_cell.length_a   1.000
_cell.length_b   1.000
_cell.length_c   1.000
_cell.angle_alpha   90.00
_cell.angle_beta   90.00
_cell.angle_gamma   90.00
#
_symmetry.space_group_name_H-M   'P 1'
#
loop_
_entity.id
_entity.type
_entity.pdbx_description
1 polymer ?
#
loop_
_entity_poly.entity_id
_entity_poly.type
_entity_poly.pdbx_seq_one_letter_code
_entity_poly.pdbx_strand_id
1 'polypeptide(L)'
;MKDVIEEEEEEQEVLDTEKIKILPGATEDGTAASFQITEEDHTLGNALRYIIMKNPDVEFCGYSIPHPSETKLNIRIQTYGSTTAVEAFQKGLADLSDLCSHIEDKFSEKINAADYSTEEP
;
A
#
# COMPACT_ATOMS: atom_id res chain seq x y z
N MET A 1 -47.46 11.94 15.11
CA MET A 1 -46.31 12.17 14.23
C MET A 1 -45.21 12.74 15.12
N LYS A 2 -44.35 11.87 15.64
CA LYS A 2 -43.11 12.27 16.31
C LYS A 2 -42.04 11.71 15.39
N ASP A 3 -41.38 12.61 14.69
CA ASP A 3 -40.28 12.28 13.80
C ASP A 3 -39.18 11.60 14.62
N VAL A 4 -38.84 10.40 14.19
CA VAL A 4 -37.67 9.65 14.65
C VAL A 4 -36.50 10.34 13.97
N ILE A 5 -35.69 11.04 14.75
CA ILE A 5 -34.39 11.53 14.30
C ILE A 5 -33.49 10.30 14.38
N GLU A 6 -33.21 9.67 13.23
CA GLU A 6 -32.12 8.71 13.09
C GLU A 6 -30.82 9.51 13.19
N GLU A 7 -30.16 9.43 14.33
CA GLU A 7 -28.80 9.93 14.51
C GLU A 7 -27.88 8.93 13.79
N GLU A 8 -27.37 9.33 12.62
CA GLU A 8 -26.25 8.65 11.97
C GLU A 8 -25.01 8.84 12.87
N GLU A 9 -24.62 7.78 13.58
CA GLU A 9 -23.36 7.74 14.32
C GLU A 9 -22.20 7.77 13.30
N GLU A 10 -21.54 8.92 13.15
CA GLU A 10 -20.25 9.01 12.46
C GLU A 10 -19.22 8.19 13.24
N GLU A 11 -18.91 6.99 12.76
CA GLU A 11 -17.85 6.14 13.30
C GLU A 11 -16.50 6.88 13.10
N GLN A 12 -15.99 7.49 14.17
CA GLN A 12 -14.66 8.10 14.15
C GLN A 12 -13.61 6.99 13.95
N GLU A 13 -13.06 6.88 12.74
CA GLU A 13 -11.90 6.02 12.48
C GLU A 13 -10.72 6.44 13.36
N VAL A 14 -10.41 5.62 14.36
CA VAL A 14 -9.21 5.78 15.18
C VAL A 14 -8.02 5.34 14.34
N LEU A 15 -7.28 6.29 13.79
CA LEU A 15 -6.08 6.00 13.00
C LEU A 15 -4.96 5.43 13.89
N ASP A 16 -4.43 4.27 13.52
CA ASP A 16 -3.23 3.71 14.15
C ASP A 16 -1.98 4.49 13.72
N THR A 17 -1.62 5.48 14.53
CA THR A 17 -0.43 6.31 14.31
C THR A 17 0.90 5.54 14.45
N GLU A 18 0.89 4.32 14.96
CA GLU A 18 2.10 3.50 15.14
C GLU A 18 2.39 2.57 13.96
N LYS A 19 1.42 2.37 13.05
CA LYS A 19 1.52 1.42 11.94
C LYS A 19 2.73 1.67 11.04
N ILE A 20 3.05 2.94 10.75
CA ILE A 20 4.14 3.33 9.86
C ILE A 20 5.09 4.29 10.58
N LYS A 21 6.38 3.95 10.63
CA LYS A 21 7.43 4.76 11.25
C LYS A 21 8.56 5.02 10.26
N ILE A 22 9.08 6.24 10.22
CA ILE A 22 10.28 6.56 9.43
C ILE A 22 11.50 6.20 10.28
N LEU A 23 12.37 5.35 9.74
CA LEU A 23 13.62 4.95 10.38
C LEU A 23 14.72 6.00 10.18
N PRO A 24 15.71 6.08 11.09
CA PRO A 24 16.86 6.95 10.92
C PRO A 24 17.65 6.60 9.65
N GLY A 25 18.28 7.62 9.03
CA GLY A 25 18.99 7.49 7.76
C GLY A 25 18.21 8.00 6.54
N ALA A 26 17.17 8.81 6.76
CA ALA A 26 16.62 9.66 5.72
C ALA A 26 17.63 10.77 5.35
N THR A 27 17.71 11.12 4.08
CA THR A 27 18.55 12.22 3.61
C THR A 27 17.87 13.56 3.89
N GLU A 28 18.65 14.64 4.08
CA GLU A 28 18.11 15.98 4.43
C GLU A 28 17.21 16.56 3.32
N ASP A 29 17.50 16.21 2.07
CA ASP A 29 16.72 16.55 0.88
C ASP A 29 15.49 15.65 0.68
N GLY A 30 15.30 14.62 1.52
CA GLY A 30 14.14 13.73 1.49
C GLY A 30 14.10 12.77 0.29
N THR A 31 15.16 12.71 -0.50
CA THR A 31 15.24 11.86 -1.71
C THR A 31 15.42 10.38 -1.38
N ALA A 32 15.95 10.06 -0.19
CA ALA A 32 16.01 8.69 0.28
C ALA A 32 15.52 8.57 1.73
N ALA A 33 14.66 7.59 2.00
CA ALA A 33 14.12 7.31 3.32
C ALA A 33 13.84 5.83 3.52
N SER A 34 13.86 5.40 4.78
CA SER A 34 13.50 4.05 5.21
C SER A 34 12.22 4.10 6.02
N PHE A 35 11.26 3.26 5.69
CA PHE A 35 9.97 3.14 6.37
C PHE A 35 9.89 1.76 7.03
N GLN A 36 9.35 1.71 8.24
CA GLN A 36 9.03 0.47 8.95
C GLN A 36 7.51 0.40 9.09
N ILE A 37 6.94 -0.72 8.65
CA ILE A 37 5.52 -1.04 8.78
C ILE A 37 5.38 -2.18 9.78
N THR A 38 4.59 -1.99 10.84
CA THR A 38 4.34 -3.02 11.85
C THR A 38 3.25 -3.98 11.39
N GLU A 39 3.33 -5.23 11.81
CA GLU A 39 2.33 -6.27 11.51
C GLU A 39 2.14 -6.54 10.01
N GLU A 40 3.18 -6.35 9.21
CA GLU A 40 3.18 -6.64 7.76
C GLU A 40 4.37 -7.52 7.38
N ASP A 41 4.23 -8.25 6.28
CA ASP A 41 5.21 -9.24 5.82
C ASP A 41 5.52 -9.12 4.32
N HIS A 42 6.05 -10.22 3.76
CA HIS A 42 6.40 -10.32 2.34
C HIS A 42 5.24 -10.04 1.38
N THR A 43 4.00 -10.24 1.81
CA THR A 43 2.80 -10.05 1.01
C THR A 43 2.69 -8.58 0.57
N LEU A 44 2.56 -7.67 1.54
CA LEU A 44 2.55 -6.23 1.26
C LEU A 44 3.91 -5.76 0.75
N GLY A 45 5.00 -6.23 1.36
CA GLY A 45 6.35 -5.78 1.01
C GLY A 45 6.73 -6.00 -0.44
N ASN A 46 6.49 -7.20 -0.97
CA ASN A 46 6.82 -7.53 -2.35
C ASN A 46 5.91 -6.81 -3.34
N ALA A 47 4.60 -6.75 -3.06
CA ALA A 47 3.64 -6.04 -3.91
C ALA A 47 4.00 -4.56 -4.01
N LEU A 48 4.20 -3.90 -2.87
CA LEU A 48 4.50 -2.48 -2.82
C LEU A 48 5.86 -2.15 -3.43
N ARG A 49 6.89 -2.96 -3.17
CA ARG A 49 8.19 -2.83 -3.85
C ARG A 49 8.03 -2.87 -5.37
N TYR A 50 7.24 -3.81 -5.89
CA TYR A 50 7.05 -3.96 -7.33
C TYR A 50 6.38 -2.73 -7.94
N ILE A 51 5.32 -2.23 -7.32
CA ILE A 51 4.58 -1.05 -7.79
C ILE A 51 5.44 0.21 -7.72
N ILE A 52 6.12 0.46 -6.60
CA ILE A 52 6.99 1.63 -6.44
C ILE A 52 8.12 1.63 -7.48
N MET A 53 8.70 0.47 -7.80
CA MET A 53 9.72 0.35 -8.85
C MET A 53 9.21 0.64 -10.28
N LYS A 54 7.90 0.74 -10.50
CA LYS A 54 7.33 1.16 -11.79
C LYS A 54 7.28 2.68 -11.94
N ASN A 55 7.42 3.42 -10.84
CA ASN A 55 7.49 4.86 -10.89
C ASN A 55 8.84 5.30 -11.52
N PRO A 56 8.86 6.04 -12.64
CA PRO A 56 10.10 6.47 -13.29
C PRO A 56 10.94 7.44 -12.43
N ASP A 57 10.33 8.09 -11.44
CA ASP A 57 11.05 9.00 -10.53
C ASP A 57 11.77 8.27 -9.38
N VAL A 58 11.56 6.95 -9.25
CA VAL A 58 12.21 6.11 -8.25
C VAL A 58 13.42 5.41 -8.85
N GLU A 59 14.57 5.62 -8.22
CA GLU A 59 15.83 4.98 -8.60
C GLU A 59 15.93 3.57 -7.99
N PHE A 60 15.55 3.45 -6.71
CA PHE A 60 15.69 2.21 -5.97
C PHE A 60 14.56 2.05 -4.94
N CYS A 61 13.99 0.85 -4.91
CA CYS A 61 13.10 0.40 -3.85
C CYS A 61 13.45 -1.05 -3.46
N GLY A 62 13.67 -1.27 -2.18
CA GLY A 62 13.94 -2.57 -1.60
C GLY A 62 13.15 -2.76 -0.31
N TYR A 63 12.83 -4.01 0.02
CA TYR A 63 12.23 -4.35 1.29
C TYR A 63 13.02 -5.47 1.99
N SER A 64 12.97 -5.49 3.31
CA SER A 64 13.55 -6.56 4.12
C SER A 64 12.73 -6.79 5.38
N ILE A 65 12.75 -8.04 5.86
CA ILE A 65 12.27 -8.40 7.19
C ILE A 65 13.52 -8.60 8.04
N PRO A 66 13.74 -7.80 9.10
CA PRO A 66 14.98 -7.84 9.87
C PRO A 66 15.17 -9.19 10.58
N HIS A 67 14.07 -9.81 11.01
CA HIS A 67 14.09 -11.13 11.62
C HIS A 67 12.74 -11.85 11.41
N PRO A 68 12.70 -13.13 11.02
CA PRO A 68 11.44 -13.84 10.73
C PRO A 68 10.44 -13.92 11.90
N SER A 69 10.91 -13.81 13.14
CA SER A 69 10.06 -13.80 14.34
C SER A 69 9.51 -12.43 14.71
N GLU A 70 9.89 -11.37 13.99
CA GLU A 70 9.32 -10.03 14.16
C GLU A 70 8.44 -9.70 12.96
N THR A 71 7.21 -9.28 13.23
CA THR A 71 6.27 -8.82 12.21
C THR A 71 6.55 -7.34 11.87
N LYS A 72 7.76 -7.07 11.36
CA LYS A 72 8.17 -5.73 10.93
C LYS A 72 8.70 -5.80 9.52
N LEU A 73 8.15 -4.96 8.67
CA LEU A 73 8.55 -4.81 7.28
C LEU A 73 9.30 -3.50 7.12
N ASN A 74 10.54 -3.55 6.64
CA ASN A 74 11.32 -2.36 6.32
C ASN A 74 11.33 -2.15 4.81
N ILE A 75 11.04 -0.94 4.36
CA ILE A 75 11.08 -0.52 2.96
C ILE A 75 12.03 0.67 2.83
N ARG A 76 13.03 0.55 1.96
CA ARG A 76 13.95 1.63 1.59
C ARG A 76 13.59 2.14 0.21
N ILE A 77 13.40 3.45 0.08
CA ILE A 77 13.13 4.13 -1.19
C ILE A 77 14.21 5.19 -1.40
N GLN A 78 14.67 5.30 -2.64
CA GLN A 78 15.54 6.35 -3.14
C GLN A 78 15.02 6.82 -4.50
N THR A 79 14.89 8.13 -4.65
CA THR A 79 14.38 8.79 -5.85
C THR A 79 15.49 9.53 -6.59
N TYR A 80 15.25 9.88 -7.85
CA TYR A 80 16.20 10.68 -8.65
C TYR A 80 16.24 12.18 -8.26
N GLY A 81 15.50 12.59 -7.23
CA GLY A 81 15.45 13.98 -6.75
C GLY A 81 14.29 14.83 -7.25
N SER A 82 13.49 14.33 -8.22
CA SER A 82 12.28 15.02 -8.70
C SER A 82 11.11 14.98 -7.69
N THR A 83 11.08 13.95 -6.85
CA THR A 83 10.06 13.72 -5.82
C THR A 83 10.72 13.19 -4.55
N THR A 84 10.10 13.41 -3.40
CA THR A 84 10.58 12.87 -2.14
C THR A 84 10.26 11.38 -2.00
N ALA A 85 11.01 10.67 -1.17
CA ALA A 85 10.74 9.27 -0.86
C ALA A 85 9.36 9.07 -0.21
N VAL A 86 8.85 10.06 0.53
CA VAL A 86 7.52 10.03 1.15
C VAL A 86 6.42 10.14 0.10
N GLU A 87 6.54 11.07 -0.84
CA GLU A 87 5.59 11.22 -1.95
C GLU A 87 5.57 9.97 -2.84
N ALA A 88 6.75 9.43 -3.17
CA ALA A 88 6.86 8.18 -3.91
C ALA A 88 6.21 7.00 -3.17
N PHE A 89 6.33 6.96 -1.84
CA PHE A 89 5.70 5.94 -1.01
C PHE A 89 4.16 6.06 -0.99
N GLN A 90 3.64 7.27 -0.77
CA GLN A 90 2.20 7.54 -0.80
C GLN A 90 1.59 7.21 -2.16
N LYS A 91 2.24 7.65 -3.25
CA LYS A 91 1.82 7.31 -4.61
C LYS A 91 1.84 5.80 -4.84
N GLY A 92 2.86 5.09 -4.38
CA GLY A 92 2.94 3.64 -4.50
C GLY A 92 1.81 2.90 -3.78
N LEU A 93 1.38 3.39 -2.62
CA LEU A 93 0.24 2.83 -1.88
C LEU A 93 -1.08 3.07 -2.63
N ALA A 94 -1.29 4.28 -3.14
CA ALA A 94 -2.47 4.60 -3.94
C ALA A 94 -2.52 3.77 -5.23
N ASP A 95 -1.41 3.71 -5.98
CA ASP A 95 -1.30 2.92 -7.22
C ASP A 95 -1.57 1.42 -6.98
N LEU A 96 -1.13 0.88 -5.83
CA LEU A 96 -1.40 -0.52 -5.45
C LEU A 96 -2.89 -0.73 -5.13
N SER A 97 -3.52 0.21 -4.41
CA SER A 97 -4.95 0.16 -4.11
C SER A 97 -5.79 0.20 -5.40
N ASP A 98 -5.48 1.14 -6.30
CA ASP A 98 -6.17 1.30 -7.57
C ASP A 98 -6.05 0.04 -8.45
N LEU A 99 -4.87 -0.60 -8.44
CA LEU A 99 -4.67 -1.86 -9.13
C LEU A 99 -5.57 -2.97 -8.57
N CYS A 100 -5.67 -3.09 -7.24
CA CYS A 100 -6.54 -4.07 -6.61
C CYS A 100 -8.01 -3.84 -6.97
N SER A 101 -8.50 -2.59 -6.88
CA SER A 101 -9.87 -2.24 -7.27
C SER A 101 -10.14 -2.56 -8.75
N HIS A 102 -9.19 -2.25 -9.63
CA HIS A 102 -9.34 -2.56 -11.06
C HIS A 102 -9.42 -4.08 -11.33
N ILE A 103 -8.62 -4.88 -10.62
CA ILE A 103 -8.66 -6.34 -10.72
C ILE A 103 -10.01 -6.88 -10.22
N GLU A 104 -10.49 -6.38 -9.07
CA GLU A 104 -11.77 -6.77 -8.48
C GLU A 104 -12.94 -6.46 -9.41
N ASP A 105 -12.97 -5.26 -10.00
CA ASP A 105 -13.99 -4.84 -10.97
C ASP A 105 -14.02 -5.77 -12.18
N LYS A 106 -12.84 -6.02 -12.77
CA LYS A 106 -12.73 -6.86 -13.97
C LYS A 106 -13.06 -8.32 -13.68
N PHE A 107 -12.66 -8.81 -12.52
CA PHE A 107 -13.01 -10.16 -12.08
C PHE A 107 -14.52 -10.29 -11.90
N SER A 108 -15.13 -9.35 -11.18
CA SER A 108 -16.59 -9.33 -10.93
C SER A 108 -17.39 -9.20 -12.23
N GLU A 109 -16.96 -8.35 -13.16
CA GLU A 109 -17.57 -8.21 -14.50
C GLU A 109 -17.59 -9.55 -15.23
N LYS A 110 -16.48 -10.29 -15.23
CA LYS A 110 -16.35 -11.58 -15.91
C LYS A 110 -17.11 -12.71 -15.24
N ILE A 111 -17.13 -12.74 -13.91
CA ILE A 111 -17.93 -13.71 -13.15
C ILE A 111 -19.43 -13.49 -13.41
N ASN A 112 -19.89 -12.23 -13.39
CA ASN A 112 -21.29 -11.88 -13.64
C ASN A 112 -21.73 -12.14 -15.09
N ALA A 113 -20.80 -12.03 -16.05
CA ALA A 113 -21.08 -12.38 -17.44
C ALA A 113 -21.32 -13.88 -17.67
N ALA A 114 -20.87 -14.75 -16.74
CA ALA A 114 -20.99 -16.21 -16.81
C ALA A 114 -20.46 -16.84 -18.12
N ASP A 115 -19.53 -16.14 -18.80
CA ASP A 115 -18.93 -16.56 -20.07
C ASP A 115 -17.62 -17.32 -19.81
N TYR A 116 -17.71 -18.42 -19.05
CA TYR A 116 -16.58 -19.30 -18.75
C TYR A 116 -17.01 -20.77 -18.78
N SER A 117 -16.16 -21.64 -19.31
CA SER A 117 -16.42 -23.09 -19.32
C SER A 117 -16.26 -23.65 -17.91
N THR A 118 -17.20 -24.49 -17.48
CA THR A 118 -17.12 -25.26 -16.23
C THR A 118 -16.75 -26.72 -16.46
N GLU A 119 -16.44 -27.10 -17.70
CA GLU A 119 -15.96 -28.45 -18.01
C GLU A 119 -14.49 -28.56 -17.61
N GLU A 120 -14.17 -29.51 -16.72
CA GLU A 120 -12.79 -29.85 -16.38
C GLU A 120 -12.08 -30.46 -17.60
N PRO A 121 -10.79 -30.13 -17.83
CA PRO A 121 -10.00 -30.70 -18.92
C PRO A 121 -9.66 -32.18 -18.74
#